data_AF-A0A3M1ZBZ2-F1
#
_entry.id   AF-A0A3M1ZBZ2-F1
#
_cell.length_a   1.000
_cell.length_b   1.000
_cell.length_c   1.000
_cell.angle_alpha   90.00
_cell.angle_beta   90.00
_cell.angle_gamma   90.00
#
_symmetry.space_group_name_H-M   'P 1'
#
loop_
_entity.id
_entity.type
_entity.pdbx_description
1 polymer ?
#
loop_
_entity_poly.entity_id
_entity_poly.type
_entity_poly.pdbx_seq_one_letter_code
_entity_poly.pdbx_strand_id
1 'polypeptide(L)' 'MDKAAELQTIAQEVRTCTLCRLHEGRTNAVPGYGDPNADIMFIGEGPGFHEDKQGLPFVGRSGKYLDYLLEKIG' A
#
# COMPACT_ATOMS: atom_id res chain seq x y z
N MET A 1 16.98 2.38 -15.62
CA MET A 1 16.75 2.01 -14.20
C MET A 1 15.52 1.14 -14.15
N ASP A 2 15.59 0.00 -13.48
CA ASP A 2 14.46 -0.92 -13.34
C ASP A 2 13.59 -0.46 -12.15
N LYS A 3 12.54 0.30 -12.46
CA LYS A 3 11.63 0.86 -11.45
C LYS A 3 10.97 -0.23 -10.59
N ALA A 4 10.71 -1.41 -11.18
CA ALA A 4 10.10 -2.52 -10.44
C ALA A 4 11.05 -3.03 -9.37
N ALA A 5 12.33 -3.20 -9.71
CA ALA A 5 13.36 -3.59 -8.76
C ALA A 5 13.56 -2.56 -7.64
N GLU A 6 13.52 -1.26 -7.96
CA GLU A 6 13.64 -0.18 -6.97
C GLU A 6 12.45 -0.18 -5.99
N LEU A 7 11.21 -0.31 -6.50
CA LEU A 7 10.03 -0.44 -5.64
C LEU A 7 10.08 -1.69 -4.77
N GLN A 8 10.62 -2.80 -5.29
CA GLN A 8 10.81 -4.02 -4.52
C GLN A 8 11.79 -3.79 -3.35
N THR A 9 12.90 -3.08 -3.58
CA THR A 9 13.87 -2.71 -2.52
C THR A 9 13.19 -1.85 -1.45
N ILE A 10 12.48 -0.79 -1.84
CA ILE A 10 11.75 0.06 -0.90
C ILE A 10 10.72 -0.76 -0.10
N ALA A 11 10.01 -1.67 -0.76
CA ALA A 11 9.04 -2.53 -0.08
C ALA A 11 9.69 -3.44 0.97
N GLN A 12 10.94 -3.89 0.77
CA GLN A 12 11.67 -4.64 1.81
C GLN A 12 12.05 -3.75 2.98
N GLU A 13 12.56 -2.54 2.73
CA GLU A 13 12.93 -1.58 3.78
C GLU A 13 11.72 -1.23 4.66
N VAL A 14 10.56 -0.99 4.04
CA VAL A 14 9.29 -0.72 4.75
C VAL A 14 8.87 -1.90 5.62
N ARG A 15 8.99 -3.14 5.14
CA ARG A 15 8.62 -4.35 5.91
C ARG A 15 9.41 -4.50 7.20
N THR A 16 10.69 -4.16 7.18
CA THR A 16 11.58 -4.28 8.34
C THR A 16 11.71 -3.00 9.16
N CYS A 17 11.05 -1.91 8.76
CA CYS A 17 11.21 -0.62 9.42
C CYS A 17 10.71 -0.64 10.88
N THR A 18 11.55 -0.16 11.79
CA THR A 18 11.29 -0.03 13.24
C THR A 18 11.51 1.41 13.75
N LEU A 19 11.60 2.39 12.86
CA LEU A 19 11.96 3.78 13.19
C LEU A 19 10.91 4.54 14.02
N CYS A 20 9.69 4.00 14.18
CA CYS A 20 8.65 4.59 15.02
C CYS A 20 7.78 3.51 15.67
N ARG A 21 7.05 3.88 16.74
CA ARG A 21 6.18 2.97 17.53
C ARG A 21 5.12 2.19 16.73
N LEU A 22 4.78 2.62 15.51
CA LEU A 22 3.78 1.93 14.69
C LEU A 22 4.20 0.50 14.32
N HIS A 23 5.50 0.21 14.34
CA HIS A 23 5.99 -1.14 14.08
C HIS A 23 5.58 -2.17 15.14
N GLU A 24 5.28 -1.72 16.36
CA GLU A 24 4.97 -2.61 17.49
C GLU A 24 3.56 -3.20 17.38
N GLY A 25 2.64 -2.49 16.70
CA GLY A 25 1.22 -2.87 16.65
C GLY A 25 0.75 -3.47 15.32
N ARG A 26 1.58 -3.47 14.28
CA ARG A 26 1.21 -4.00 12.96
C ARG A 26 1.36 -5.52 12.90
N THR A 27 0.47 -6.20 12.20
CA THR A 27 0.65 -7.60 11.78
C THR A 27 1.55 -7.65 10.55
N ASN A 28 1.28 -6.79 9.56
CA ASN A 28 2.09 -6.68 8.36
C ASN A 28 2.31 -5.20 8.02
N ALA A 29 3.52 -4.85 7.60
CA ALA A 29 3.70 -3.58 6.91
C ALA A 29 3.02 -3.63 5.53
N VAL A 30 2.49 -2.50 5.09
CA VAL A 30 1.78 -2.39 3.82
C VAL A 30 2.53 -1.42 2.91
N PRO A 31 3.54 -1.89 2.15
CA PRO A 31 4.17 -1.05 1.13
C PRO A 31 3.18 -0.76 -0.01
N GLY A 32 3.51 0.22 -0.85
CA GLY A 32 2.73 0.52 -2.05
C GLY A 32 2.64 -0.66 -3.01
N TYR A 33 1.56 -0.70 -3.80
CA TYR A 33 1.28 -1.71 -4.81
C TYR A 33 0.77 -1.03 -6.08
N GLY A 34 1.19 -1.52 -7.26
CA GLY A 34 0.73 -1.02 -8.55
C GLY A 34 1.75 -1.20 -9.67
N ASP A 35 1.44 -0.66 -10.84
CA ASP A 35 2.36 -0.59 -11.97
C ASP A 35 3.47 0.45 -11.69
N PRO A 36 4.77 0.08 -11.75
CA PRO A 36 5.88 1.03 -11.64
C PRO A 36 5.87 2.15 -12.69
N ASN A 37 5.07 2.00 -13.75
CA ASN A 37 4.89 2.96 -14.82
C ASN A 37 3.51 3.64 -14.82
N ALA A 38 2.71 3.46 -13.76
CA ALA A 38 1.43 4.16 -13.65
C ALA A 38 1.61 5.69 -13.73
N ASP A 39 0.77 6.35 -14.53
CA ASP A 39 0.75 7.82 -14.63
C ASP A 39 0.12 8.48 -13.40
N ILE A 40 -0.69 7.73 -12.64
CA ILE A 40 -1.44 8.20 -11.48
C ILE A 40 -1.13 7.31 -10.28
N MET A 41 -0.86 7.95 -9.14
CA MET A 41 -0.67 7.30 -7.84
C MET A 41 -1.72 7.80 -6.85
N PHE A 42 -2.38 6.88 -6.15
CA PHE A 42 -3.31 7.19 -5.07
C PHE A 42 -2.64 6.97 -3.71
N ILE A 43 -2.74 7.96 -2.82
CA ILE A 43 -2.15 7.92 -1.48
C ILE A 43 -3.26 8.11 -0.44
N GLY A 44 -3.39 7.13 0.47
CA GLY A 44 -4.28 7.20 1.63
C GLY A 44 -3.57 7.65 2.90
N GLU A 45 -4.29 7.65 4.03
CA GLU A 45 -3.74 8.02 5.35
C GLU A 45 -2.80 6.93 5.90
N GLY A 46 -3.24 5.67 5.91
CA GLY A 46 -2.48 4.54 6.43
C GLY A 46 -3.27 3.23 6.42
N PRO A 47 -2.63 2.10 6.79
CA PRO A 47 -3.27 0.78 6.79
C PRO A 47 -4.37 0.68 7.85
N GLY A 48 -5.55 0.21 7.45
CA GLY A 48 -6.61 -0.23 8.36
C GLY A 48 -6.44 -1.70 8.76
N PHE A 49 -7.43 -2.23 9.49
CA PHE A 49 -7.41 -3.63 9.96
C PHE A 49 -7.26 -4.66 8.83
N HIS A 50 -7.97 -4.48 7.71
CA HIS A 50 -7.94 -5.44 6.61
C HIS A 50 -6.65 -5.35 5.80
N GLU A 51 -6.11 -4.14 5.65
CA GLU A 51 -4.81 -3.87 5.00
C GLU A 51 -3.68 -4.47 5.83
N ASP A 52 -3.63 -4.19 7.14
CA ASP A 52 -2.65 -4.74 8.07
C ASP A 52 -2.68 -6.27 8.09
N LYS A 53 -3.87 -6.87 8.09
CA LYS A 53 -4.01 -8.34 8.07
C LYS A 53 -3.52 -8.98 6.78
N GLN A 54 -3.64 -8.30 5.64
CA GLN A 54 -3.34 -8.86 4.32
C GLN A 54 -1.99 -8.39 3.74
N GLY A 55 -1.40 -7.33 4.27
CA GLY A 55 -0.18 -6.72 3.72
C GLY A 55 -0.42 -5.97 2.39
N LEU A 56 -1.66 -5.61 2.07
CA LEU A 56 -2.06 -4.98 0.81
C LEU A 56 -2.85 -3.69 1.05
N PRO A 57 -2.61 -2.61 0.28
CA PRO A 57 -3.33 -1.36 0.43
C PRO A 57 -4.75 -1.45 -0.15
N PHE A 58 -5.68 -0.66 0.40
CA PHE A 58 -7.05 -0.48 -0.11
C PHE A 58 -7.88 -1.78 -0.31
N VAL A 59 -7.75 -2.76 0.58
CA VAL A 59 -8.52 -4.02 0.52
C VAL A 59 -9.78 -4.02 1.41
N GLY A 60 -9.89 -3.05 2.30
CA GLY A 60 -11.02 -2.82 3.20
C GLY A 60 -12.19 -2.12 2.52
N ARG A 61 -13.18 -1.70 3.33
CA ARG A 61 -14.41 -1.08 2.83
C ARG A 61 -14.17 0.20 2.04
N SER A 62 -13.26 1.06 2.51
CA SER A 62 -12.93 2.31 1.83
C SER A 62 -12.23 2.06 0.49
N GLY A 63 -11.37 1.05 0.41
CA GLY A 63 -10.72 0.67 -0.85
C GLY A 63 -11.70 0.13 -1.88
N LYS A 64 -12.63 -0.74 -1.48
CA LYS A 64 -13.73 -1.19 -2.36
C LYS A 64 -14.61 -0.04 -2.85
N TYR A 65 -14.78 0.99 -2.02
CA TYR A 65 -15.53 2.18 -2.44
C TYR A 65 -14.71 3.05 -3.40
N LEU A 66 -13.40 3.16 -3.21
CA LEU A 66 -12.50 3.79 -4.18
C LEU A 66 -12.57 3.05 -5.53
N ASP A 67 -12.49 1.73 -5.54
CA ASP A 67 -12.62 0.91 -6.77
C ASP A 67 -13.94 1.21 -7.48
N TYR A 68 -15.06 1.22 -6.74
CA TYR A 68 -16.36 1.59 -7.28
C TYR A 68 -16.37 2.99 -7.91
N LEU A 69 -15.73 3.99 -7.28
CA LEU A 69 -15.66 5.34 -7.84
C LEU A 69 -14.79 5.39 -9.10
N LEU A 70 -13.66 4.68 -9.12
CA LEU A 70 -12.78 4.60 -10.29
C LEU A 70 -13.48 3.95 -11.48
N GLU A 71 -14.26 2.90 -11.24
CA GLU A 71 -15.09 2.26 -12.27
C GLU A 71 -16.14 3.21 -12.88
N LYS A 72 -16.54 4.27 -12.18
CA LYS A 72 -17.53 5.25 -12.67
C LYS A 72 -16.95 6.34 -13.54
N ILE A 73 -15.65 6.58 -13.44
CA ILE A 73 -14.99 7.75 -14.06
C ILE A 73 -14.07 7.39 -15.22
N GLY A 74 -14.15 6.16 -15.73
CA GLY A 74 -13.32 5.65 -16.83
C GLY A 74 -13.20 6.59 -18.02
#